data_AF-A0A848QCL0-F1
#
_entry.id   AF-A0A848QCL0-F1
#
_cell.length_a   1.000
_cell.length_b   1.000
_cell.length_c   1.000
_cell.angle_alpha   90.00
_cell.angle_beta   90.00
_cell.angle_gamma   90.00
#
_symmetry.space_group_name_H-M   'P 1'
#
loop_
_entity.id
_entity.type
_entity.pdbx_description
1 polymer ?
#
loop_
_entity_poly.entity_id
_entity_poly.type
_entity_poly.pdbx_seq_one_letter_code
_entity_poly.pdbx_strand_id
1 'polypeptide(L)'
;MTNSNHSGEPENDANEPIEERPELDRSLQADVNALIDDGKTYVEAELAFQKSRISLAANRSKSGVIYILAALAFLHLALIGAVIGGIITLIPLMGPGGATLAVVGGLLIGVAAFLWMARAKFLSLSNAFKTGAAEDSEQ
;
A
#
# COMPACT_ATOMS: atom_id res chain seq x y z
N MET A 1 -40.35 -48.49 -68.75
CA MET A 1 -39.22 -49.34 -68.32
C MET A 1 -38.29 -48.42 -67.51
N THR A 2 -38.59 -48.07 -66.26
CA THR A 2 -38.30 -48.81 -65.00
C THR A 2 -36.90 -49.41 -64.98
N ASN A 3 -35.98 -48.88 -64.16
CA ASN A 3 -35.38 -49.60 -63.02
C ASN A 3 -34.45 -48.64 -62.24
N SER A 4 -34.87 -48.03 -61.14
CA SER A 4 -34.69 -48.45 -59.72
C SER A 4 -33.25 -48.71 -59.25
N ASN A 5 -32.92 -47.98 -58.18
CA ASN A 5 -32.40 -48.49 -56.90
C ASN A 5 -30.92 -48.17 -56.56
N HIS A 6 -30.73 -47.01 -55.93
CA HIS A 6 -29.68 -46.81 -54.94
C HIS A 6 -30.28 -47.20 -53.57
N SER A 7 -30.01 -48.45 -53.18
CA SER A 7 -30.46 -49.07 -51.93
C SER A 7 -29.41 -48.90 -50.82
N GLY A 8 -29.89 -48.66 -49.61
CA GLY A 8 -29.11 -48.72 -48.37
C GLY A 8 -29.35 -47.48 -47.51
N GLU A 9 -30.56 -47.25 -47.00
CA GLU A 9 -31.08 -47.74 -45.71
C GLU A 9 -30.60 -46.95 -44.48
N PRO A 10 -31.42 -46.96 -43.40
CA PRO A 10 -31.56 -45.90 -42.41
C PRO A 10 -30.74 -46.21 -41.13
N GLU A 11 -31.01 -45.44 -40.08
CA GLU A 11 -30.52 -45.59 -38.69
C GLU A 11 -29.21 -44.87 -38.38
N ASN A 12 -29.26 -43.89 -37.47
CA ASN A 12 -29.30 -44.21 -36.04
C ASN A 12 -29.42 -42.90 -35.23
N ASP A 13 -30.63 -42.63 -34.74
CA ASP A 13 -30.87 -41.71 -33.63
C ASP A 13 -30.68 -42.49 -32.33
N ALA A 14 -29.46 -42.57 -31.81
CA ALA A 14 -29.16 -43.01 -30.42
C ALA A 14 -27.65 -43.07 -30.13
N ASN A 15 -26.99 -41.91 -30.05
CA ASN A 15 -25.94 -41.60 -29.07
C ASN A 15 -25.23 -40.34 -29.56
N GLU A 16 -25.65 -39.17 -29.08
CA GLU A 16 -24.63 -38.18 -28.75
C GLU A 16 -24.11 -38.57 -27.36
N PRO A 17 -22.87 -39.10 -27.25
CA PRO A 17 -22.23 -39.10 -25.95
C PRO A 17 -22.15 -37.62 -25.57
N ILE A 18 -22.75 -37.25 -24.44
CA ILE A 18 -22.39 -36.01 -23.77
C ILE A 18 -20.94 -36.21 -23.36
N GLU A 19 -20.00 -35.91 -24.27
CA GLU A 19 -18.57 -35.92 -23.96
C GLU A 19 -18.36 -34.88 -22.87
N GLU A 20 -18.14 -35.39 -21.67
CA GLU A 20 -17.81 -34.66 -20.45
C GLU A 20 -16.74 -33.62 -20.78
N ARG A 21 -17.10 -32.34 -20.76
CA ARG A 21 -16.27 -31.21 -21.22
C ARG A 21 -14.95 -31.10 -20.42
N PRO A 22 -13.79 -31.63 -20.89
CA PRO A 22 -12.51 -31.49 -20.19
C PRO A 22 -11.66 -30.36 -20.81
N GLU A 23 -12.20 -29.70 -21.83
CA GLU A 23 -11.58 -28.65 -22.65
C GLU A 23 -11.90 -27.26 -22.09
N LEU A 24 -13.11 -27.06 -21.55
CA LEU A 24 -13.53 -25.77 -20.99
C LEU A 24 -12.82 -25.43 -19.68
N ASP A 25 -12.61 -26.40 -18.78
CA ASP A 25 -11.90 -26.15 -17.51
C ASP A 25 -10.42 -25.78 -17.72
N ARG A 26 -9.78 -26.36 -18.74
CA ARG A 26 -8.41 -25.98 -19.13
C ARG A 26 -8.36 -24.63 -19.85
N SER A 27 -9.35 -24.31 -20.68
CA SER A 27 -9.46 -23.02 -21.37
C SER A 27 -9.66 -21.87 -20.38
N LEU A 28 -10.56 -22.02 -19.41
CA LEU A 28 -10.81 -20.97 -18.42
C LEU A 28 -9.63 -20.78 -17.46
N GLN A 29 -8.93 -21.86 -17.09
CA GLN A 29 -7.67 -21.73 -16.35
C GLN A 29 -6.58 -21.02 -17.16
N ALA A 30 -6.51 -21.28 -18.47
CA ALA A 30 -5.59 -20.57 -19.36
C ALA A 30 -5.94 -19.08 -19.49
N ASP A 31 -7.23 -18.75 -19.63
CA ASP A 31 -7.71 -17.37 -19.73
C ASP A 31 -7.49 -16.59 -18.42
N VAL A 32 -7.72 -17.22 -17.26
CA VAL A 32 -7.43 -16.61 -15.95
C VAL A 32 -5.93 -16.38 -15.79
N ASN A 33 -5.09 -17.33 -16.19
CA ASN A 33 -3.64 -17.14 -16.16
C ASN A 33 -3.19 -16.01 -17.10
N ALA A 34 -3.80 -15.88 -18.28
CA ALA A 34 -3.53 -14.78 -19.20
C ALA A 34 -3.97 -13.42 -18.62
N LEU A 35 -5.15 -13.34 -17.99
CA LEU A 35 -5.64 -12.15 -17.28
C LEU A 35 -4.76 -11.76 -16.09
N ILE A 36 -4.19 -12.74 -15.38
CA ILE A 36 -3.24 -12.50 -14.28
C ILE A 36 -1.92 -11.94 -14.82
N ASP A 37 -1.42 -12.47 -15.93
CA ASP A 37 -0.16 -12.02 -16.53
C ASP A 37 -0.30 -10.62 -17.16
N ASP A 38 -1.45 -10.35 -17.80
CA ASP A 38 -1.81 -9.01 -18.29
C ASP A 38 -2.01 -8.01 -17.14
N GLY A 39 -2.67 -8.44 -16.05
CA GLY A 39 -2.87 -7.64 -14.84
C GLY A 39 -1.55 -7.28 -14.16
N LYS A 40 -0.60 -8.22 -14.10
CA LYS A 40 0.75 -7.97 -13.58
C LYS A 40 1.50 -6.93 -14.42
N THR A 41 1.40 -7.04 -15.74
CA THR A 41 2.03 -6.09 -16.68
C THR A 41 1.43 -4.68 -16.54
N TYR A 42 0.11 -4.58 -16.33
CA TYR A 42 -0.58 -3.30 -16.10
C TYR A 42 -0.17 -2.65 -14.76
N VAL A 43 -0.06 -3.43 -13.69
CA VAL A 43 0.41 -2.93 -12.38
C VAL A 43 1.87 -2.47 -12.44
N GLU A 44 2.72 -3.19 -13.16
CA GLU A 44 4.12 -2.78 -13.37
C GLU A 44 4.21 -1.47 -14.17
N ALA A 45 3.32 -1.24 -15.14
CA ALA A 45 3.23 0.00 -15.89
C ALA A 45 2.78 1.20 -15.02
N GLU A 46 1.77 1.02 -14.17
CA GLU A 46 1.27 2.06 -13.27
C GLU A 46 2.31 2.42 -12.19
N LEU A 47 3.02 1.41 -11.65
CA LEU A 47 4.13 1.59 -10.72
C LEU A 47 5.29 2.35 -11.38
N ALA A 48 5.62 2.05 -12.63
CA ALA A 48 6.64 2.78 -13.38
C ALA A 48 6.25 4.26 -13.59
N PHE A 49 4.97 4.54 -13.84
CA PHE A 49 4.45 5.91 -13.96
C PHE A 49 4.48 6.67 -12.62
N GLN A 50 4.06 6.05 -11.51
CA GLN A 50 4.10 6.70 -10.19
C GLN A 50 5.54 6.88 -9.69
N LYS A 51 6.42 5.91 -9.96
CA LYS A 51 7.86 6.01 -9.68
C LYS A 51 8.51 7.16 -10.45
N SER A 52 8.06 7.44 -11.68
CA SER A 52 8.55 8.57 -12.47
C SER A 52 8.15 9.93 -11.89
N ARG A 53 6.92 10.07 -11.36
CA ARG A 53 6.48 11.31 -10.70
C ARG A 53 7.22 11.56 -9.39
N ILE A 54 7.46 10.49 -8.62
CA ILE A 54 8.26 10.54 -7.39
C ILE A 54 9.72 10.85 -7.72
N SER A 55 10.29 10.26 -8.78
CA SER A 55 11.69 10.51 -9.16
C SER A 55 11.92 11.88 -9.79
N LEU A 56 10.94 12.44 -10.52
CA LEU A 56 11.01 13.80 -11.07
C LEU A 56 10.90 14.85 -9.95
N ALA A 57 10.04 14.64 -8.94
CA ALA A 57 10.01 15.47 -7.74
C ALA A 57 11.31 15.34 -6.92
N ALA A 58 11.87 14.13 -6.81
CA ALA A 58 13.13 13.87 -6.10
C ALA A 58 14.35 14.50 -6.81
N ASN A 59 14.35 14.59 -8.14
CA ASN A 59 15.46 15.20 -8.87
C ASN A 59 15.54 16.73 -8.70
N ARG A 60 14.39 17.40 -8.49
CA ARG A 60 14.37 18.85 -8.18
C ARG A 60 14.75 19.16 -6.73
N SER A 61 14.69 18.17 -5.83
CA SER A 61 14.97 18.33 -4.41
C SER A 61 16.42 18.05 -3.99
N LYS A 62 17.34 17.76 -4.91
CA LYS A 62 18.76 17.48 -4.57
C LYS A 62 19.35 18.53 -3.63
N SER A 63 19.06 19.81 -3.86
CA SER A 63 19.49 20.89 -2.95
C SER A 63 18.70 20.92 -1.65
N GLY A 64 17.40 20.63 -1.68
CA GLY A 64 16.54 20.61 -0.49
C GLY A 64 16.90 19.50 0.50
N VAL A 65 17.36 18.33 0.01
CA VAL A 65 17.77 17.20 0.86
C VAL A 65 18.95 17.59 1.77
N ILE A 66 19.93 18.35 1.27
CA ILE A 66 21.08 18.79 2.07
C ILE A 66 20.61 19.69 3.22
N TYR A 67 19.71 20.64 2.95
CA TYR A 67 19.17 21.50 4.00
C TYR A 67 18.35 20.74 5.04
N ILE A 68 17.57 19.73 4.64
CA ILE A 68 16.82 18.88 5.57
C ILE A 68 17.78 18.07 6.45
N LEU A 69 18.81 17.46 5.86
CA LEU A 69 19.82 16.73 6.62
C LEU A 69 20.57 17.64 7.59
N ALA A 70 20.94 18.84 7.15
CA ALA A 70 21.57 19.84 8.00
C ALA A 70 20.63 20.25 9.16
N ALA A 71 19.37 20.56 8.86
CA ALA A 71 18.37 20.92 9.88
C ALA A 71 18.15 19.77 10.88
N LEU A 72 18.09 18.52 10.42
CA LEU A 72 17.96 17.35 11.29
C LEU A 72 19.19 17.17 12.18
N ALA A 73 20.39 17.37 11.63
CA ALA A 73 21.63 17.34 12.41
C ALA A 73 21.62 18.42 13.49
N PHE A 74 21.29 19.67 13.14
CA PHE A 74 21.17 20.77 14.12
C PHE A 74 20.08 20.50 15.17
N LEU A 75 18.92 19.99 14.76
CA LEU A 75 17.85 19.60 15.67
C LEU A 75 18.33 18.52 16.66
N HIS A 76 19.07 17.53 16.18
CA HIS A 76 19.62 16.49 17.03
C HIS A 76 20.64 17.03 18.03
N LEU A 77 21.55 17.90 17.59
CA LEU A 77 22.51 18.58 18.46
C LEU A 77 21.79 19.44 19.51
N ALA A 78 20.76 20.18 19.10
CA ALA A 78 19.94 20.97 20.01
C ALA A 78 19.21 20.09 21.04
N LEU A 79 18.71 18.92 20.64
CA LEU A 79 18.05 17.99 21.55
C LEU A 79 19.01 17.46 22.62
N ILE A 80 20.24 17.11 22.24
CA ILE A 80 21.29 16.70 23.19
C ILE A 80 21.59 17.85 24.15
N GLY A 81 21.80 19.06 23.62
CA GLY A 81 22.05 20.26 24.43
C GLY A 81 20.91 20.57 25.40
N ALA A 82 19.66 20.43 24.95
CA ALA A 82 18.47 20.63 25.78
C ALA A 82 18.39 19.59 26.91
N VAL A 83 18.73 18.33 26.65
CA VAL A 83 18.77 17.29 27.68
C VAL A 83 19.86 17.58 28.71
N ILE A 84 21.10 17.84 28.26
CA ILE A 84 22.23 18.11 29.16
C ILE A 84 21.98 19.39 29.97
N GLY A 85 21.62 20.48 29.30
CA GLY A 85 21.33 21.76 29.93
C GLY A 85 20.14 21.70 30.88
N GLY A 86 19.08 20.97 30.50
CA GLY A 86 17.92 20.73 31.35
C GLY A 86 18.29 20.00 32.63
N ILE A 87 19.08 18.91 32.55
CA ILE A 87 19.54 18.19 33.73
C ILE A 87 20.36 19.11 34.63
N ILE A 88 21.37 19.82 34.09
CA ILE A 88 22.23 20.72 34.88
C ILE A 88 21.42 21.82 35.57
N THR A 89 20.42 22.37 34.87
CA THR A 89 19.53 23.41 35.42
C THR A 89 18.64 22.88 36.54
N LEU A 90 18.20 21.62 36.46
CA LEU A 90 17.30 21.01 37.45
C LEU A 90 18.02 20.36 38.63
N ILE A 91 19.32 20.05 38.50
CA ILE A 91 20.13 19.46 39.59
C ILE A 91 19.99 20.26 40.90
N PRO A 92 20.11 21.60 40.94
CA PRO A 92 20.00 22.36 42.19
C PRO A 92 18.63 22.29 42.86
N LEU A 93 17.56 21.97 42.12
CA LEU A 93 16.20 21.91 42.65
C LEU A 93 15.81 20.50 43.14
N MET A 94 16.16 19.46 42.38
CA MET A 94 15.66 18.09 42.60
C MET A 94 16.76 17.06 42.86
N GLY A 95 18.02 17.48 42.82
CA GLY A 95 19.18 16.59 42.79
C GLY A 95 19.34 15.85 41.45
N PRO A 96 20.45 15.11 41.26
CA PRO A 96 20.76 14.45 39.98
C PRO A 96 19.72 13.40 39.57
N GLY A 97 19.24 12.60 40.51
CA GLY A 97 18.22 11.58 40.26
C GLY A 97 16.87 12.19 39.84
N GLY A 98 16.39 13.19 40.57
CA GLY A 98 15.14 13.87 40.26
C GLY A 98 15.19 14.61 38.92
N ALA A 99 16.30 15.29 38.63
CA ALA A 99 16.49 16.03 37.38
C ALA A 99 16.44 15.11 36.14
N THR A 100 17.14 13.97 36.18
CA THR A 100 17.13 13.01 35.06
C THR A 100 15.73 12.43 34.83
N LEU A 101 15.03 12.06 35.91
CA LEU A 101 13.70 11.47 35.84
C LEU A 101 12.66 12.48 35.29
N ALA A 102 12.76 13.75 35.69
CA ALA A 102 11.92 14.82 35.18
C ALA A 102 12.16 15.10 33.68
N VAL A 103 13.41 15.19 33.24
CA VAL A 103 13.75 15.44 31.83
C VAL A 103 13.30 14.27 30.95
N VAL A 104 13.60 13.03 31.35
CA VAL A 104 13.16 11.83 30.61
C VAL A 104 11.63 11.76 30.58
N GLY A 105 10.95 12.00 31.70
CA GLY A 105 9.49 12.06 31.76
C GLY A 105 8.91 13.09 30.80
N GLY A 106 9.48 14.30 30.77
CA GLY A 106 9.08 15.36 29.84
C GLY A 106 9.26 14.95 28.37
N LEU A 107 10.38 14.32 28.02
CA LEU A 107 10.63 13.81 26.66
C LEU A 107 9.61 12.73 26.27
N LEU A 108 9.30 11.80 27.17
CA LEU A 108 8.31 10.74 26.92
C LEU A 108 6.90 11.30 26.70
N ILE A 109 6.50 12.31 27.49
CA ILE A 109 5.23 13.02 27.28
C ILE A 109 5.23 13.71 25.91
N GLY A 110 6.35 14.35 25.54
CA GLY A 110 6.52 14.94 24.22
C GLY A 110 6.32 13.93 23.09
N VAL A 111 6.98 12.76 23.18
CA VAL A 111 6.81 11.66 22.21
C VAL A 111 5.35 11.22 22.14
N ALA A 112 4.68 11.02 23.27
CA ALA A 112 3.27 10.63 23.31
C ALA A 112 2.36 11.67 22.63
N ALA A 113 2.59 12.96 22.87
CA ALA A 113 1.85 14.04 22.24
C ALA A 113 2.04 14.07 20.72
N PHE A 114 3.28 13.93 20.23
CA PHE A 114 3.55 13.84 18.80
C PHE A 114 2.91 12.61 18.15
N LEU A 115 2.95 11.46 18.80
CA LEU A 115 2.28 10.24 18.32
C LEU A 115 0.76 10.42 18.23
N TRP A 116 0.16 11.07 19.22
CA TRP A 116 -1.27 11.38 19.20
C TRP A 116 -1.61 12.29 18.01
N MET A 117 -0.86 13.39 17.86
CA MET A 117 -1.12 14.34 16.78
C MET A 117 -0.91 13.73 15.39
N ALA A 118 0.08 12.85 15.24
CA ALA A 118 0.29 12.07 14.02
C ALA A 118 -0.93 11.16 13.73
N ARG A 119 -1.39 10.40 14.73
CA ARG A 119 -2.59 9.55 14.60
C ARG A 119 -3.84 10.34 14.21
N ALA A 120 -4.06 11.50 14.81
CA ALA A 120 -5.20 12.34 14.47
C ALA A 120 -5.23 12.72 12.98
N LYS A 121 -4.05 12.98 12.39
CA LYS A 121 -3.94 13.27 10.97
C LYS A 121 -4.16 12.04 10.08
N PHE A 122 -3.64 10.87 10.46
CA PHE A 122 -3.90 9.63 9.71
C PHE A 122 -5.37 9.22 9.74
N LEU A 123 -6.05 9.39 10.89
CA LEU A 123 -7.48 9.10 11.02
C LEU A 123 -8.36 10.03 10.18
N SER A 124 -7.96 11.30 10.02
CA SER A 124 -8.65 12.23 9.15
C SER A 124 -8.62 11.80 7.69
N LEU A 125 -7.51 11.20 7.24
CA LEU A 125 -7.38 10.69 5.87
C LEU A 125 -8.21 9.41 5.68
N SER A 126 -8.20 8.49 6.65
CA SER A 126 -8.99 7.25 6.55
C SER A 126 -10.50 7.49 6.55
N ASN A 127 -10.98 8.51 7.27
CA ASN A 127 -12.40 8.84 7.28
C ASN A 127 -12.88 9.39 5.93
N ALA A 128 -12.06 10.16 5.21
CA ALA A 128 -12.41 10.63 3.87
C ALA A 128 -12.58 9.49 2.86
N PHE A 129 -11.73 8.45 2.94
CA PHE A 129 -11.87 7.25 2.10
C PHE A 129 -13.09 6.39 2.50
N LYS A 130 -13.41 6.33 3.80
CA LYS A 130 -14.56 5.54 4.29
C LYS A 130 -15.91 6.16 3.93
N THR A 131 -16.00 7.49 3.86
CA THR A 131 -17.21 8.19 3.42
C THR A 131 -17.48 7.98 1.92
N GLY A 132 -16.45 8.07 1.07
CA GLY A 132 -16.62 7.82 -0.37
C GLY A 132 -17.08 6.39 -0.70
N ALA A 133 -16.60 5.39 0.04
CA ALA A 133 -17.02 4.00 -0.16
C ALA A 133 -18.46 3.70 0.35
N ALA A 134 -19.00 4.53 1.25
CA ALA A 134 -20.36 4.38 1.74
C ALA A 134 -21.40 4.97 0.76
N GLU A 135 -21.07 6.08 0.09
CA GLU A 135 -21.94 6.72 -0.92
C GLU A 135 -22.16 5.83 -2.17
N ASP A 136 -21.16 5.03 -2.56
CA ASP A 136 -21.26 4.10 -3.69
C ASP A 136 -22.08 2.82 -3.37
N SER A 137 -22.38 2.57 -2.10
CA SER A 137 -23.12 1.37 -1.65
C SER A 137 -24.62 1.58 -1.45
N GLU A 138 -25.10 2.83 -1.51
CA GLU A 138 -26.53 3.20 -1.42
C GLU A 138 -27.17 3.48 -2.79
N GLN A 139 -26.44 3.31 -3.90
CA GLN A 139 -26.97 3.37 -5.28
C GLN A 139 -27.07 1.96 -5.87
#